data_AF-A0AAV5G064-F1
#
_entry.id   AF-A0AAV5G064-F1
#
_cell.length_a   1.000
_cell.length_b   1.000
_cell.length_c   1.000
_cell.angle_alpha   90.00
_cell.angle_beta   90.00
_cell.angle_gamma   90.00
#
_symmetry.space_group_name_H-M   'P 1'
#
loop_
_entity.id
_entity.type
_entity.pdbx_description
1 polymer ?
#
loop_
_entity_poly.entity_id
_entity_poly.type
_entity_poly.pdbx_seq_one_letter_code
_entity_poly.pdbx_strand_id
1 'polypeptide(L)' 'MASGCCRAAAAGTASEAYLAGEAVREARELVAELCRHFYGMGWVTGTGGSITVKVNDPAVPLADRLIVMSPSGN' A
#
# COMPACT_ATOMS: atom_id res chain seq x y z
N MET A 1 6.13 -18.60 21.51
CA MET A 1 5.49 -19.16 20.31
C MET A 1 4.87 -18.02 19.52
N ALA A 2 5.52 -17.52 18.47
CA ALA A 2 4.91 -16.55 17.56
C ALA A 2 5.42 -16.88 16.15
N SER A 3 4.81 -17.88 15.53
CA SER A 3 5.08 -18.25 14.14
C SER A 3 4.14 -17.45 13.25
N GLY A 4 4.57 -16.25 12.88
CA GLY A 4 3.95 -15.49 11.79
C GLY A 4 4.30 -16.14 10.46
N CYS A 5 3.29 -16.54 9.70
CA CYS A 5 3.42 -16.72 8.25
C CYS A 5 2.03 -16.65 7.60
N CYS A 6 1.46 -15.45 7.53
CA CYS A 6 0.29 -15.21 6.66
C CYS A 6 0.82 -14.98 5.24
N ARG A 7 1.05 -16.08 4.52
CA ARG A 7 1.36 -16.08 3.09
C ARG A 7 0.13 -15.58 2.33
N ALA A 8 0.23 -14.44 1.67
CA ALA A 8 -0.75 -14.01 0.68
C ALA A 8 -0.07 -13.95 -0.69
N ALA A 9 -0.20 -15.02 -1.49
CA ALA A 9 0.01 -14.99 -2.93
C ALA A 9 -0.44 -16.32 -3.56
N ALA A 10 -1.61 -16.32 -4.22
CA ALA A 10 -1.87 -17.12 -5.43
C ALA A 10 -3.35 -16.99 -5.84
N ALA A 11 -3.72 -15.92 -6.55
CA ALA A 11 -4.88 -15.94 -7.45
C ALA A 11 -4.88 -14.71 -8.38
N GLY A 12 -4.23 -14.79 -9.54
CA GLY A 12 -4.40 -13.74 -10.54
C GLY A 12 -3.71 -14.02 -11.85
N THR A 13 -4.49 -14.20 -12.92
CA THR A 13 -3.95 -14.23 -14.29
C THR A 13 -4.74 -13.39 -15.29
N ALA A 14 -5.66 -12.53 -14.84
CA ALA A 14 -6.24 -11.44 -15.65
C ALA A 14 -6.74 -10.29 -14.77
N SER A 15 -7.22 -10.61 -13.57
CA SER A 15 -7.75 -9.64 -12.61
C SER A 15 -6.70 -8.69 -12.05
N GLU A 16 -5.42 -9.04 -11.98
CA GLU A 16 -4.39 -8.20 -11.33
C GLU A 16 -3.73 -7.16 -12.26
N ALA A 17 -4.13 -7.06 -13.53
CA ALA A 17 -3.52 -6.12 -14.48
C ALA A 17 -3.60 -4.65 -14.00
N TYR A 18 -4.66 -4.29 -13.29
CA TYR A 18 -4.81 -2.95 -12.71
C TYR A 18 -3.78 -2.64 -11.62
N LEU A 19 -3.14 -3.65 -11.02
CA LEU A 19 -2.09 -3.47 -10.00
C LEU A 19 -0.72 -3.15 -10.60
N ALA A 20 -0.52 -3.43 -11.89
CA ALA A 20 0.77 -3.27 -12.58
C ALA A 20 0.98 -1.86 -13.16
N GLY A 21 0.00 -0.95 -13.00
CA GLY A 21 0.07 0.41 -13.51
C GLY A 21 1.20 1.23 -12.86
N GLU A 22 1.77 2.13 -13.66
CA GLU A 22 2.87 3.02 -13.25
C GLU A 22 2.44 3.90 -12.05
N ALA A 23 1.26 4.52 -12.11
CA ALA A 23 0.70 5.30 -11.01
C ALA A 23 0.51 4.49 -9.71
N VAL A 24 0.23 3.19 -9.82
CA VAL A 24 0.11 2.29 -8.65
C VAL A 24 1.48 2.05 -8.03
N ARG A 25 2.51 1.85 -8.85
CA ARG A 25 3.89 1.70 -8.40
C ARG A 25 4.37 2.97 -7.67
N GLU A 26 4.16 4.14 -8.25
CA GLU A 26 4.53 5.42 -7.61
C GLU A 26 3.81 5.63 -6.28
N ALA A 27 2.51 5.31 -6.21
CA ALA A 27 1.76 5.41 -4.96
C ALA A 27 2.29 4.47 -3.87
N ARG A 28 2.73 3.26 -4.24
CA ARG A 28 3.37 2.31 -3.31
C ARG A 28 4.71 2.82 -2.81
N GLU A 29 5.54 3.36 -3.69
CA GLU A 29 6.82 3.97 -3.34
C GLU A 29 6.62 5.16 -2.40
N LEU A 30 5.66 6.04 -2.70
CA LEU A 30 5.30 7.17 -1.86
C LEU A 30 4.85 6.74 -0.46
N VAL A 31 3.94 5.77 -0.35
CA VAL A 31 3.50 5.26 0.95
C VAL A 31 4.69 4.70 1.75
N ALA A 32 5.59 3.95 1.10
CA ALA A 32 6.77 3.41 1.75
C ALA A 32 7.73 4.51 2.24
N GLU A 33 8.00 5.54 1.43
CA GLU A 33 8.83 6.68 1.85
C GLU A 33 8.20 7.47 3.00
N LEU A 34 6.87 7.71 2.95
CA LEU A 34 6.15 8.39 4.01
C LEU A 34 6.21 7.59 5.32
N CYS A 35 6.00 6.27 5.27
CA CYS A 35 6.18 5.40 6.42
C CYS A 35 7.58 5.59 7.03
N ARG A 36 8.65 5.48 6.23
CA ARG A 36 10.02 5.61 6.74
C ARG A 36 10.26 6.98 7.38
N HIS A 37 9.78 8.06 6.78
CA HIS A 37 9.89 9.40 7.36
C HIS A 37 9.13 9.53 8.68
N PHE A 38 7.86 9.12 8.74
CA PHE A 38 7.05 9.28 9.96
C PHE A 38 7.54 8.41 11.11
N TYR A 39 7.97 7.18 10.84
CA TYR A 39 8.62 6.33 11.84
C TYR A 39 9.98 6.89 12.26
N GLY A 40 10.78 7.40 11.32
CA GLY A 40 12.09 8.00 11.62
C GLY A 40 12.01 9.28 12.45
N MET A 41 10.97 10.10 12.23
CA MET A 41 10.70 11.32 13.02
C MET A 41 10.04 11.04 14.38
N GLY A 42 9.65 9.79 14.66
CA GLY A 42 8.95 9.42 15.90
C GLY A 42 7.49 9.91 15.98
N TRP A 43 6.90 10.29 14.84
CA TRP A 43 5.50 10.75 14.77
C TRP A 43 4.50 9.60 14.91
N VAL A 44 4.95 8.39 14.55
CA VAL A 44 4.19 7.16 14.70
C VAL A 44 4.96 6.26 15.66
N THR A 45 4.31 5.85 16.76
CA THR A 45 4.89 4.92 17.74
C THR A 45 4.01 3.66 17.81
N GLY A 46 4.61 2.48 17.58
CA GLY A 46 3.88 1.20 17.51
C GLY A 46 3.14 0.95 16.19
N THR A 47 2.03 0.20 16.25
CA THR A 47 1.14 -0.11 15.10
C THR A 47 -0.01 0.91 14.93
N GLY A 48 -0.01 1.99 15.72
CA GLY A 48 -1.06 3.00 15.70
C GLY A 48 -0.89 3.99 14.56
N GLY A 49 -1.87 4.06 13.65
CA GLY A 49 -1.88 4.99 12.51
C GLY A 49 -1.64 4.31 11.17
N SER A 50 -2.28 4.82 10.10
CA SER A 50 -2.09 4.31 8.74
C SER A 50 -1.94 5.46 7.75
N ILE A 51 -1.18 5.20 6.69
CA ILE A 51 -1.02 6.11 5.56
C ILE A 51 -1.80 5.50 4.41
N THR A 52 -2.70 6.28 3.85
CA THR A 52 -3.58 5.84 2.76
C THR A 52 -3.51 6.83 1.61
N VAL A 53 -3.20 6.35 0.41
CA VAL A 53 -3.08 7.15 -0.80
C VAL A 53 -4.03 6.59 -1.85
N LYS A 54 -4.90 7.45 -2.39
CA LYS A 54 -5.70 7.11 -3.57
C LYS A 54 -4.82 7.27 -4.81
N VAL A 55 -4.69 6.22 -5.61
CA VAL A 55 -3.89 6.22 -6.84
C VAL A 55 -4.48 7.23 -7.82
N ASN A 56 -3.67 8.16 -8.31
CA ASN A 56 -4.08 9.17 -9.28
C ASN A 56 -3.80 8.73 -10.70
N ASP A 57 -4.46 7.68 -11.16
CA ASP A 57 -4.40 7.25 -12.56
C ASP A 57 -5.48 8.00 -13.38
N PRO A 58 -5.11 8.88 -14.34
CA PRO A 58 -6.07 9.58 -15.18
C PRO A 58 -6.85 8.66 -16.12
N ALA A 59 -6.34 7.45 -16.42
CA ALA A 59 -7.05 6.46 -17.23
C ALA A 59 -8.17 5.74 -16.45
N VAL A 60 -8.19 5.85 -15.12
CA VAL A 60 -9.18 5.20 -14.25
C VAL A 60 -10.18 6.25 -13.70
N PRO A 61 -11.50 6.05 -13.88
CA PRO A 61 -12.53 6.90 -13.29
C PRO A 61 -12.36 7.03 -11.78
N LEU A 62 -12.69 8.20 -11.22
CA LEU A 62 -12.45 8.50 -9.80
C LEU A 62 -13.09 7.50 -8.82
N ALA A 63 -14.24 6.93 -9.21
CA ALA A 63 -14.97 5.94 -8.44
C ALA A 63 -14.22 4.59 -8.33
N ASP A 64 -13.44 4.23 -9.34
CA ASP A 64 -12.78 2.93 -9.48
C ASP A 64 -11.28 2.99 -9.15
N ARG A 65 -10.79 4.15 -8.73
CA ARG A 65 -9.38 4.34 -8.38
C ARG A 65 -9.00 3.56 -7.14
N LEU A 66 -7.87 2.87 -7.26
CA LEU A 66 -7.30 2.04 -6.20
C LEU A 66 -6.84 2.88 -5.03
N ILE A 67 -6.79 2.23 -3.88
CA ILE A 67 -6.24 2.77 -2.65
C ILE A 67 -5.03 1.92 -2.26
N VAL A 68 -3.88 2.57 -2.09
CA VAL A 68 -2.68 1.96 -1.51
C VAL A 68 -2.61 2.39 -0.05
N MET A 69 -2.46 1.42 0.84
CA MET A 69 -2.37 1.66 2.28
C MET A 69 -1.06 1.09 2.83
N SER A 70 -0.54 1.73 3.87
CA SER A 70 0.59 1.21 4.64
C SER A 70 0.23 -0.17 5.21
N PRO A 71 1.15 -1.16 5.14
CA PRO A 71 0.89 -2.46 5.74
C PRO A 71 0.70 -2.31 7.25
N SER A 72 -0.28 -3.02 7.81
CA SER A 72 -0.46 -3.13 9.26
C SER A 72 0.69 -3.94 9.86
N GLY A 73 1.36 -3.39 10.87
CA GLY A 73 2.37 -4.12 11.62
C GLY A 73 1.73 -5.32 12.34
N ASN A 74 2.34 -6.50 12.19
CA ASN A 74 1.94 -7.75 12.83
C ASN A 74 3.07 -8.21 13.77
#